data_AF-G7VDS4-F1
#
_entry.id   AF-G7VDS4-F1
#
_cell.length_a   1.000
_cell.length_b   1.000
_cell.length_c   1.000
_cell.angle_alpha   90.00
_cell.angle_beta   90.00
_cell.angle_gamma   90.00
#
_symmetry.space_group_name_H-M   'P 1'
#
loop_
_entity.id
_entity.type
_entity.pdbx_description
1 polymer ?
#
loop_
_entity_poly.entity_id
_entity_poly.type
_entity_poly.pdbx_seq_one_letter_code
_entity_poly.pdbx_strand_id
1 'polypeptide(L)'
;MSFYDFLWEAVRRPFLIVEYAKAVGVELPNPPEDFYARLEYVARAAVLVLEAERGEDEFWLSRCREVKKFYLEAQADLRERKNLPVFTIC
;
A
#
# COMPACT_ATOMS: atom_id res chain seq x y z
N MET A 1 14.71 -0.57 -7.41
CA MET A 1 13.94 -0.15 -6.22
C MET A 1 12.85 -1.18 -6.00
N SER A 2 12.68 -1.70 -4.79
CA SER A 2 11.60 -2.68 -4.50
C SER A 2 10.24 -1.97 -4.45
N PHE A 3 9.14 -2.72 -4.53
CA PHE A 3 7.80 -2.16 -4.25
C PHE A 3 7.72 -1.68 -2.81
N TYR A 4 8.33 -2.41 -1.88
CA TYR A 4 8.40 -2.01 -0.48
C TYR A 4 9.01 -0.60 -0.31
N ASP A 5 10.13 -0.31 -0.98
CA ASP A 5 10.76 1.01 -0.94
C ASP A 5 9.86 2.08 -1.59
N PHE A 6 9.20 1.72 -2.69
CA PHE A 6 8.22 2.57 -3.37
C PHE A 6 7.06 2.94 -2.43
N LEU A 7 6.52 1.99 -1.66
CA LEU A 7 5.41 2.25 -0.72
C LEU A 7 5.83 3.25 0.36
N TRP A 8 7.03 3.10 0.92
CA TRP A 8 7.56 4.09 1.88
C TRP A 8 7.82 5.46 1.26
N GLU A 9 8.28 5.51 0.01
CA GLU A 9 8.37 6.77 -0.72
C GLU A 9 6.98 7.39 -0.95
N ALA A 10 5.98 6.57 -1.27
CA ALA A 10 4.61 7.01 -1.44
C ALA A 10 4.00 7.58 -0.15
N VAL A 11 4.39 7.10 1.04
CA VAL A 11 3.97 7.77 2.29
C VAL A 11 4.49 9.22 2.33
N ARG A 12 5.73 9.47 1.90
CA ARG A 12 6.32 10.81 1.84
C ARG A 12 5.73 11.65 0.70
N ARG A 13 5.46 11.02 -0.43
CA ARG A 13 4.98 11.61 -1.70
C ARG A 13 3.75 10.84 -2.19
N PRO A 14 2.56 11.10 -1.62
CA PRO A 14 1.39 10.25 -1.84
C PRO A 14 0.81 10.30 -3.25
N PHE A 15 1.19 11.28 -4.06
CA PHE A 15 0.83 11.29 -5.49
C PHE A 15 1.40 10.07 -6.23
N LEU A 16 2.54 9.50 -5.79
CA LEU A 16 3.17 8.36 -6.44
C LEU A 16 2.26 7.12 -6.47
N ILE A 17 1.63 6.79 -5.33
CA ILE A 17 0.71 5.64 -5.29
C ILE A 17 -0.59 5.94 -6.05
N VAL A 18 -1.03 7.20 -6.12
CA VAL A 18 -2.21 7.59 -6.90
C VAL A 18 -1.96 7.40 -8.40
N GLU A 19 -0.82 7.87 -8.89
CA GLU A 19 -0.43 7.69 -10.29
C GLU A 19 -0.24 6.22 -10.64
N TYR A 20 0.42 5.45 -9.76
CA TYR A 20 0.59 4.02 -9.93
C TYR A 20 -0.76 3.29 -9.97
N ALA A 21 -1.63 3.54 -9.00
CA ALA A 21 -2.96 2.93 -8.92
C ALA A 21 -3.77 3.21 -10.20
N LYS A 22 -3.76 4.46 -10.68
CA LYS A 22 -4.42 4.83 -11.93
C LYS A 22 -3.89 4.04 -13.13
N ALA A 23 -2.57 3.81 -13.21
CA ALA A 23 -1.96 3.05 -14.29
C ALA A 23 -2.41 1.57 -14.31
N VAL A 24 -2.77 1.01 -13.15
CA VAL A 24 -3.30 -0.36 -13.02
C VAL A 24 -4.83 -0.42 -12.94
N GLY A 25 -5.53 0.68 -13.25
CA GLY A 25 -6.99 0.74 -13.31
C GLY A 25 -7.69 0.90 -11.95
N VAL A 26 -6.97 1.30 -10.91
CA VAL A 26 -7.53 1.59 -9.58
C VAL A 26 -7.62 3.10 -9.38
N GLU A 27 -8.83 3.59 -9.13
CA GLU A 27 -9.05 4.99 -8.74
C GLU A 27 -8.97 5.12 -7.22
N LEU A 28 -8.08 6.01 -6.76
CA LEU A 28 -7.93 6.34 -5.35
C LEU A 28 -8.38 7.79 -5.08
N PRO A 29 -8.95 8.07 -3.90
CA PRO A 29 -9.32 9.43 -3.52
C PRO A 29 -8.07 10.29 -3.28
N ASN A 30 -8.26 11.61 -3.10
CA ASN A 30 -7.13 12.49 -2.78
C ASN A 30 -6.45 12.06 -1.47
N PRO A 31 -5.11 12.05 -1.44
CA PRO A 31 -4.39 11.64 -0.25
C PRO A 31 -4.50 12.67 0.88
N PRO A 32 -4.52 12.22 2.15
CA PRO A 32 -4.52 13.13 3.29
C PRO A 32 -3.17 13.81 3.49
N GLU A 33 -3.13 14.91 4.26
CA GLU A 33 -1.88 15.63 4.57
C GLU A 33 -1.12 15.03 5.77
N ASP A 34 -1.86 14.62 6.81
CA ASP A 34 -1.29 14.04 8.03
C ASP A 34 -0.50 12.77 7.73
N PHE A 35 0.65 12.61 8.40
CA PHE A 35 1.56 11.49 8.16
C PHE A 35 0.90 10.14 8.47
N TYR A 36 0.23 9.99 9.61
CA TYR A 36 -0.39 8.71 10.00
C TYR A 36 -1.60 8.41 9.12
N ALA A 37 -2.35 9.44 8.71
CA ALA A 37 -3.40 9.28 7.70
C ALA A 37 -2.83 8.84 6.35
N ARG A 38 -1.68 9.35 5.92
CA ARG A 38 -1.00 8.90 4.69
C ARG A 38 -0.50 7.48 4.79
N LEU A 39 0.07 7.09 5.94
CA LEU A 39 0.53 5.73 6.17
C LEU A 39 -0.64 4.73 6.04
N GLU A 40 -1.77 5.02 6.68
CA GLU A 40 -2.98 4.21 6.53
C GLU A 40 -3.49 4.19 5.08
N TYR A 41 -3.54 5.36 4.44
CA TYR A 41 -3.98 5.52 3.06
C TYR A 41 -3.14 4.67 2.09
N VAL A 42 -1.81 4.74 2.20
CA VAL A 42 -0.90 3.95 1.36
C VAL A 42 -1.03 2.46 1.63
N ALA A 43 -1.18 2.04 2.90
CA ALA A 43 -1.39 0.63 3.24
C ALA A 43 -2.66 0.07 2.61
N ARG A 44 -3.77 0.81 2.64
CA ARG A 44 -5.01 0.42 1.96
C ARG A 44 -4.87 0.44 0.44
N ALA A 45 -4.22 1.46 -0.11
CA ALA A 45 -3.98 1.56 -1.54
C ALA A 45 -3.13 0.40 -2.07
N ALA A 46 -2.09 0.00 -1.33
CA ALA A 46 -1.23 -1.11 -1.71
C ALA A 46 -1.99 -2.45 -1.81
N VAL A 47 -2.96 -2.67 -0.92
CA VAL A 47 -3.87 -3.83 -0.95
C VAL A 47 -4.71 -3.82 -2.23
N LEU A 48 -5.36 -2.68 -2.55
CA LEU A 48 -6.18 -2.55 -3.75
C LEU A 48 -5.38 -2.73 -5.04
N VAL A 49 -4.17 -2.16 -5.08
CA VAL A 49 -3.23 -2.32 -6.20
C VAL A 49 -2.83 -3.78 -6.36
N LEU A 50 -2.51 -4.47 -5.27
CA LEU A 50 -2.13 -5.88 -5.29
C LEU A 50 -3.27 -6.78 -5.78
N GLU A 51 -4.53 -6.46 -5.45
CA GLU A 51 -5.71 -7.15 -5.97
C GLU A 51 -5.92 -6.91 -7.46
N ALA A 52 -5.74 -5.67 -7.92
CA ALA A 52 -5.87 -5.32 -9.33
C ALA A 52 -4.79 -5.99 -10.20
N GLU A 53 -3.57 -6.09 -9.68
CA GLU A 53 -2.44 -6.77 -10.34
C GLU A 53 -2.45 -8.29 -10.17
N ARG A 54 -3.54 -8.88 -9.64
CA ARG A 54 -3.56 -10.30 -9.27
C ARG A 54 -3.16 -11.22 -10.42
N GLY A 55 -2.15 -12.04 -10.14
CA GLY A 55 -1.65 -13.07 -11.03
C GLY A 55 -1.17 -14.30 -10.26
N GLU A 56 -0.82 -15.36 -10.97
CA GLU A 56 -0.28 -16.61 -10.40
C GLU A 56 1.24 -16.74 -10.62
N ASP A 57 1.91 -15.63 -10.97
CA ASP A 57 3.33 -15.61 -11.30
C ASP A 57 4.25 -15.25 -10.12
N GLU A 58 5.55 -15.49 -10.29
CA GLU A 58 6.56 -15.16 -9.29
C GLU A 58 6.61 -13.66 -8.99
N PHE A 59 6.27 -12.83 -9.98
CA PHE A 59 6.22 -11.39 -9.84
C PHE A 59 5.15 -10.97 -8.82
N TRP A 60 3.93 -11.47 -8.95
CA TRP A 60 2.83 -11.18 -8.04
C TRP A 60 3.12 -11.72 -6.63
N LEU A 61 3.67 -12.93 -6.52
CA LEU A 61 4.11 -13.47 -5.23
C LEU A 61 5.18 -12.61 -4.55
N SER A 62 6.11 -12.02 -5.32
CA SER A 62 7.09 -11.08 -4.78
C SER A 62 6.42 -9.78 -4.32
N ARG A 63 5.54 -9.20 -5.15
CA ARG A 63 4.75 -8.00 -4.78
C ARG A 63 4.00 -8.23 -3.49
N CYS A 64 3.36 -9.39 -3.37
CA CYS A 64 2.62 -9.75 -2.18
C CYS A 64 3.46 -9.73 -0.90
N ARG A 65 4.65 -10.36 -0.91
CA ARG A 65 5.53 -10.38 0.26
C ARG A 65 5.94 -8.97 0.69
N GLU A 66 6.21 -8.11 -0.29
CA GLU A 66 6.61 -6.73 -0.06
C GLU A 66 5.46 -5.87 0.49
N VAL A 67 4.26 -5.99 -0.07
CA VAL A 67 3.05 -5.32 0.43
C VAL A 67 2.72 -5.80 1.85
N LYS A 68 2.76 -7.12 2.10
CA LYS A 68 2.49 -7.70 3.42
C LYS A 68 3.46 -7.15 4.47
N LYS A 69 4.75 -7.09 4.15
CA LYS A 69 5.76 -6.52 5.03
C LYS A 69 5.43 -5.06 5.38
N PHE A 70 5.23 -4.22 4.37
CA PHE A 70 4.86 -2.82 4.55
C PHE A 70 3.60 -2.67 5.40
N TYR A 71 2.56 -3.44 5.10
CA TYR A 71 1.27 -3.37 5.79
C TYR A 71 1.38 -3.71 7.28
N LEU A 72 2.16 -4.72 7.65
CA LEU A 72 2.35 -5.12 9.04
C LEU A 72 3.14 -4.07 9.82
N GLU A 73 4.16 -3.45 9.21
CA GLU A 73 4.89 -2.34 9.82
C GLU A 73 3.99 -1.11 9.99
N ALA A 74 3.22 -0.75 8.95
CA ALA A 74 2.23 0.32 9.02
C ALA A 74 1.19 0.07 10.12
N GLN A 75 0.71 -1.18 10.26
CA GLN A 75 -0.24 -1.55 11.31
C GLN A 75 0.38 -1.42 12.71
N ALA A 76 1.65 -1.79 12.88
CA ALA A 76 2.35 -1.64 14.16
C ALA A 76 2.47 -0.15 14.54
N ASP A 77 2.86 0.71 13.61
CA ASP A 77 2.98 2.16 13.80
C ASP A 77 1.63 2.84 14.06
N LEU A 78 0.56 2.32 13.45
CA LEU A 78 -0.78 2.87 13.59
C LEU A 78 -1.52 2.40 14.85
N ARG A 79 -1.09 1.31 15.50
CA ARG A 79 -1.84 0.63 16.58
C ARG A 79 -2.24 1.53 17.74
N GLU A 80 -1.51 2.61 17.98
CA GLU A 80 -1.81 3.59 19.04
C GLU A 80 -2.84 4.67 18.62
N ARG A 81 -3.14 4.79 17.32
CA ARG A 81 -3.92 5.91 16.76
C ARG A 81 -5.07 5.48 15.84
N LYS A 82 -4.98 4.33 15.19
CA LYS A 82 -5.93 3.82 14.18
C LYS A 82 -5.87 2.29 14.06
N ASN A 83 -6.91 1.68 13.49
CA ASN A 83 -6.94 0.24 13.22
C ASN A 83 -7.01 -0.05 11.72
N LEU A 84 -5.94 -0.62 11.17
CA LEU A 84 -5.96 -1.30 9.88
C LEU A 84 -6.59 -2.69 10.01
N PRO A 85 -7.43 -3.14 9.06
CA PRO A 85 -7.96 -4.50 9.07
C PRO A 85 -6.84 -5.54 8.97
N VAL A 86 -7.13 -6.80 9.27
CA VAL A 86 -6.16 -7.88 9.09
C VAL A 86 -5.80 -8.00 7.62
N PHE A 87 -4.51 -8.16 7.32
CA PHE A 87 -4.05 -8.41 5.96
C PHE A 87 -4.39 -9.85 5.57
N THR A 88 -5.32 -10.02 4.63
CA THR A 88 -5.84 -11.33 4.19
C THR A 88 -5.55 -11.63 2.73
N ILE A 89 -4.78 -10.76 2.06
CA ILE A 89 -4.48 -10.88 0.65
C ILE A 89 -3.17 -11.62 0.53
N CYS A 90 -3.19 -12.73 -0.21
CA CYS A 90 -2.21 -13.81 -0.13
C CYS A 90 -2.19 -14.58 1.21
#